data_AF-A0A553P4G8-F1
#
_entry.id   AF-A0A553P4G8-F1
#
_cell.length_a   1.000
_cell.length_b   1.000
_cell.length_c   1.000
_cell.angle_alpha   90.00
_cell.angle_beta   90.00
_cell.angle_gamma   90.00
#
_symmetry.space_group_name_H-M   'P 1'
#
loop_
_entity.id
_entity.type
_entity.pdbx_description
1 polymer ?
#
loop_
_entity_poly.entity_id
_entity_poly.type
_entity_poly.pdbx_seq_one_letter_code
_entity_poly.pdbx_strand_id
1 'polypeptide(L)'
;MTNLVDCTILAGPVSTSAFIDNSRDCRFVLACQQLRTHSTTHSHFYIHVTSKAIIEDCSDLKFAPYALKYPGMAEDFERTGLDWSVNNWNRVDDFNWLASDQASPHWSVLAEPQDFSIDGLKN
;
A
#
# COMPACT_ATOMS: atom_id res chain seq x y z
N MET A 1 2.42 6.57 9.29
CA MET A 1 1.14 7.30 9.18
C MET A 1 0.21 6.71 10.21
N THR A 2 -0.37 7.51 11.11
CA THR A 2 -1.19 6.99 12.21
C THR A 2 -2.44 7.84 12.42
N ASN A 3 -3.51 7.24 12.95
CA ASN A 3 -4.76 7.94 13.34
C ASN A 3 -5.47 8.67 12.18
N LEU A 4 -5.43 8.10 10.97
CA LEU A 4 -6.07 8.70 9.80
C LEU A 4 -7.52 8.21 9.67
N VAL A 5 -8.41 9.13 9.31
CA VAL A 5 -9.84 8.86 9.09
C VAL A 5 -10.25 9.57 7.82
N ASP A 6 -10.89 8.84 6.89
CA ASP A 6 -11.45 9.42 5.65
C ASP A 6 -10.40 10.23 4.86
N CYS A 7 -9.21 9.64 4.69
CA CYS A 7 -8.08 10.28 4.04
C CYS A 7 -7.69 9.55 2.76
N THR A 8 -7.26 10.31 1.75
CA THR A 8 -6.50 9.77 0.61
C THR A 8 -5.05 10.25 0.71
N ILE A 9 -4.14 9.30 0.86
CA ILE A 9 -2.70 9.55 0.94
C ILE A 9 -2.06 9.13 -0.38
N LEU A 10 -1.45 10.10 -1.07
CA LEU A 10 -0.69 9.89 -2.29
C LEU A 10 0.79 10.12 -1.98
N ALA A 11 1.60 9.09 -2.14
CA ALA A 11 3.03 9.15 -1.90
C ALA A 11 3.78 8.55 -3.08
N GLY A 12 4.84 9.22 -3.51
CA GLY A 12 5.87 8.64 -4.37
C GLY A 12 6.59 7.47 -3.68
N PRO A 13 7.57 6.87 -4.36
CA PRO A 13 8.33 5.76 -3.80
C PRO A 13 9.12 6.20 -2.57
N VAL A 14 9.15 5.34 -1.55
CA VAL A 14 9.98 5.50 -0.36
C VAL A 14 11.04 4.41 -0.32
N SER A 15 12.27 4.79 0.04
CA SER A 15 13.43 3.90 -0.07
C SER A 15 13.40 2.69 0.86
N THR A 16 12.59 2.70 1.93
CA THR A 16 12.59 1.63 2.94
C THR A 16 11.18 1.15 3.24
N SER A 17 10.65 1.40 4.43
CA SER A 17 9.38 0.86 4.89
C SER A 17 8.32 1.94 5.02
N ALA A 18 7.07 1.53 4.82
CA ALA A 18 5.90 2.28 5.23
C ALA A 18 5.24 1.59 6.41
N PHE A 19 4.88 2.37 7.42
CA PHE A 19 4.10 1.92 8.58
C PHE A 19 2.79 2.69 8.64
N ILE A 20 1.68 1.96 8.66
CA ILE A 20 0.31 2.49 8.77
C ILE A 20 -0.32 1.87 10.02
N ASP A 21 -0.87 2.70 10.89
CA ASP A 21 -1.46 2.24 12.14
C ASP A 21 -2.72 3.01 12.51
N ASN A 22 -3.64 2.35 13.22
CA ASN A 22 -4.86 2.91 13.76
C ASN A 22 -5.61 3.82 12.78
N SER A 23 -5.89 3.35 11.57
CA SER A 23 -6.50 4.15 10.51
C SER A 23 -7.78 3.50 9.96
N ARG A 24 -8.72 4.30 9.45
CA ARG A 24 -9.97 3.78 8.88
C ARG A 24 -10.49 4.60 7.72
N ASP A 25 -11.25 3.97 6.84
CA ASP A 25 -11.92 4.63 5.72
C ASP A 25 -10.92 5.36 4.80
N CYS A 26 -9.70 4.82 4.66
CA CYS A 26 -8.60 5.49 3.97
C CYS A 26 -8.25 4.85 2.63
N ARG A 27 -7.64 5.65 1.76
CA ARG A 27 -6.94 5.20 0.55
C ARG A 27 -5.45 5.50 0.71
N PHE A 28 -4.62 4.47 0.63
CA PHE A 28 -3.16 4.59 0.69
C PHE A 28 -2.58 4.22 -0.67
N VAL A 29 -1.94 5.18 -1.33
CA VAL A 29 -1.28 4.99 -2.62
C VAL A 29 0.22 5.26 -2.44
N LEU A 30 1.03 4.21 -2.38
CA LEU A 30 2.46 4.32 -2.05
C LEU A 30 3.30 3.16 -2.60
N ALA A 31 4.59 3.41 -2.81
CA ALA A 31 5.57 2.39 -3.18
C ALA A 31 6.67 2.31 -2.12
N CYS A 32 7.07 1.12 -1.69
CA CYS A 32 8.08 0.91 -0.64
C CYS A 32 8.78 -0.45 -0.76
N GLN A 33 9.81 -0.71 0.04
CA GLN A 33 10.35 -2.07 0.18
C GLN A 33 9.47 -2.97 1.04
N GLN A 34 8.98 -2.44 2.17
CA GLN A 34 8.21 -3.20 3.16
C GLN A 34 7.01 -2.38 3.63
N LEU A 35 5.82 -2.97 3.59
CA LEU A 35 4.63 -2.37 4.18
C LEU A 35 4.26 -3.13 5.45
N ARG A 36 4.06 -2.38 6.54
CA ARG A 36 3.47 -2.90 7.78
C ARG A 36 2.22 -2.10 8.11
N THR A 37 1.11 -2.79 8.28
CA THR A 37 -0.18 -2.19 8.62
C THR A 37 -0.70 -2.82 9.90
N HIS A 38 -1.12 -2.00 10.85
CA HIS A 38 -1.62 -2.44 12.14
C HIS A 38 -2.94 -1.73 12.47
N SER A 39 -3.86 -2.39 13.19
CA SER A 39 -5.10 -1.78 13.70
C SER A 39 -5.86 -0.93 12.67
N THR A 40 -5.91 -1.35 11.40
CA THR A 40 -6.45 -0.55 10.29
C THR A 40 -7.62 -1.27 9.63
N THR A 41 -8.69 -0.53 9.34
CA THR A 41 -9.96 -1.12 8.86
C THR A 41 -10.54 -0.40 7.66
N HIS A 42 -11.34 -1.11 6.85
CA HIS A 42 -12.13 -0.55 5.76
C HIS A 42 -11.33 0.44 4.90
N SER A 43 -10.18 -0.02 4.40
CA SER A 43 -9.21 0.84 3.74
C SER A 43 -8.64 0.16 2.49
N HIS A 44 -8.35 0.96 1.47
CA HIS A 44 -7.80 0.51 0.19
C HIS A 44 -6.32 0.86 0.07
N PHE A 45 -5.54 -0.10 -0.39
CA PHE A 45 -4.09 -0.02 -0.53
C PHE A 45 -3.72 -0.25 -1.99
N TYR A 46 -3.17 0.79 -2.63
CA TYR A 46 -2.64 0.77 -3.99
C TYR A 46 -1.11 0.79 -3.87
N ILE A 47 -0.48 -0.39 -3.89
CA ILE A 47 0.89 -0.54 -3.40
C ILE A 47 1.84 -1.14 -4.44
N HIS A 48 3.11 -0.75 -4.34
CA HIS A 48 4.25 -1.45 -4.94
C HIS A 48 5.16 -1.84 -3.80
N VAL A 49 5.39 -3.13 -3.61
CA VAL A 49 6.20 -3.63 -2.49
C VAL A 49 7.22 -4.64 -3.00
N THR A 50 8.50 -4.33 -2.88
CA THR A 50 9.56 -5.21 -3.41
C THR A 50 9.85 -6.41 -2.50
N SER A 51 9.64 -6.27 -1.18
CA SER A 51 9.82 -7.36 -0.23
C SER A 51 8.49 -7.97 0.19
N LYS A 52 7.76 -7.32 1.09
CA LYS A 52 6.59 -7.93 1.74
C LYS A 52 5.62 -6.91 2.31
N ALA A 53 4.33 -7.19 2.19
CA ALA A 53 3.26 -6.51 2.91
C ALA A 53 2.79 -7.38 4.08
N ILE A 54 2.68 -6.80 5.27
CA ILE A 54 2.23 -7.49 6.49
C ILE A 54 1.08 -6.69 7.10
N ILE A 55 0.03 -7.38 7.52
CA ILE A 55 -1.09 -6.82 8.28
C ILE A 55 -1.22 -7.53 9.63
N GLU A 56 -1.68 -6.80 10.64
CA GLU A 56 -1.94 -7.31 12.00
C GLU A 56 -3.10 -6.50 12.60
N ASP A 57 -4.04 -7.16 13.30
CA ASP A 57 -5.24 -6.53 13.85
C ASP A 57 -6.03 -5.67 12.84
N CYS A 58 -6.08 -6.11 11.58
CA CYS A 58 -6.75 -5.40 10.49
C CYS A 58 -8.05 -6.10 10.07
N SER A 59 -8.95 -5.38 9.40
CA SER A 59 -10.15 -5.98 8.80
C SER A 59 -10.66 -5.21 7.60
N ASP A 60 -11.21 -5.91 6.62
CA ASP A 60 -11.75 -5.32 5.38
C ASP A 60 -10.74 -4.41 4.66
N LEU A 61 -9.52 -4.93 4.49
CA LEU A 61 -8.51 -4.27 3.66
C LEU A 61 -8.64 -4.73 2.21
N LYS A 62 -8.50 -3.81 1.27
CA LYS A 62 -8.48 -4.13 -0.16
C LYS A 62 -7.15 -3.72 -0.77
N PHE A 63 -6.52 -4.62 -1.54
CA PHE A 63 -5.22 -4.37 -2.15
C PHE A 63 -5.32 -4.33 -3.67
N ALA A 64 -4.57 -3.41 -4.28
CA ALA A 64 -4.41 -3.21 -5.72
C ALA A 64 -2.97 -2.80 -6.05
N PRO A 65 -2.54 -2.92 -7.33
CA PRO A 65 -1.26 -2.37 -7.75
C PRO A 65 -1.16 -0.86 -7.53
N TYR A 66 0.05 -0.36 -7.28
CA TYR A 66 0.35 1.07 -7.24
C TYR A 66 -0.08 1.77 -8.53
N ALA A 67 -0.90 2.81 -8.40
CA ALA A 67 -1.61 3.45 -9.52
C ALA A 67 -1.46 4.98 -9.54
N LEU A 68 -0.47 5.54 -8.84
CA LEU A 68 -0.17 6.97 -8.89
C LEU A 68 0.73 7.31 -10.08
N LYS A 69 0.37 8.36 -10.83
CA LYS A 69 1.15 8.95 -11.91
C LYS A 69 1.43 10.43 -11.61
N TYR A 70 2.68 10.86 -11.76
CA TYR A 70 3.08 12.25 -11.59
C TYR A 70 4.41 12.54 -12.34
N PRO A 71 4.69 13.80 -12.71
CA PRO A 71 5.97 14.17 -13.32
C PRO A 71 7.15 13.89 -12.38
N GLY A 72 8.22 13.25 -12.87
CA GLY A 72 9.39 12.92 -12.04
C GLY A 72 9.31 11.55 -11.34
N MET A 73 8.23 10.79 -11.55
CA MET A 73 8.03 9.48 -10.90
C MET A 73 9.14 8.48 -11.23
N ALA A 74 9.63 8.45 -12.48
CA ALA A 74 10.68 7.50 -12.88
C ALA A 74 11.99 7.78 -12.13
N GLU A 75 12.36 9.06 -12.05
CA GLU A 75 13.55 9.55 -11.36
C GLU A 75 13.46 9.31 -9.85
N ASP A 76 12.30 9.50 -9.24
CA ASP A 76 12.09 9.19 -7.83
C ASP A 76 12.26 7.70 -7.53
N PHE A 77 11.74 6.82 -8.38
CA PHE A 77 11.95 5.37 -8.19
C PHE A 77 13.43 5.01 -8.29
N GLU A 78 14.14 5.55 -9.28
CA GLU A 78 15.59 5.34 -9.42
C GLU A 78 16.34 5.80 -8.16
N ARG A 79 16.00 6.97 -7.62
CA ARG A 79 16.62 7.50 -6.38
C ARG A 79 16.35 6.64 -5.14
N THR A 80 15.25 5.89 -5.12
CA THR A 80 14.92 5.01 -3.99
C THR A 80 15.58 3.64 -4.08
N GLY A 81 16.05 3.23 -5.26
CA GLY A 81 16.57 1.89 -5.52
C GLY A 81 15.51 0.80 -5.50
N LEU A 82 14.22 1.14 -5.57
CA LEU A 82 13.15 0.15 -5.71
C LEU A 82 13.20 -0.47 -7.10
N ASP A 83 13.25 -1.81 -7.16
CA ASP A 83 13.17 -2.55 -8.41
C ASP A 83 11.74 -2.54 -8.96
N TRP A 84 11.55 -1.93 -10.12
CA TRP A 84 10.28 -1.89 -10.84
C TRP A 84 9.73 -3.27 -11.22
N SER A 85 10.62 -4.24 -11.45
CA SER A 85 10.25 -5.58 -11.88
C SER A 85 9.75 -6.47 -10.73
N VAL A 86 9.99 -6.06 -9.49
CA VAL A 86 9.62 -6.83 -8.29
C VAL A 86 8.47 -6.13 -7.57
N ASN A 87 7.26 -6.68 -7.71
CA ASN A 87 6.07 -6.15 -7.05
C ASN A 87 5.20 -7.26 -6.44
N ASN A 88 5.15 -7.28 -5.10
CA ASN A 88 4.40 -8.24 -4.29
C ASN A 88 3.09 -7.67 -3.73
N TRP A 89 2.47 -6.70 -4.41
CA TRP A 89 1.23 -6.03 -3.95
C TRP A 89 0.08 -6.98 -3.57
N ASN A 90 0.00 -8.15 -4.21
CA ASN A 90 -1.03 -9.17 -4.00
C ASN A 90 -0.59 -10.31 -3.07
N ARG A 91 0.56 -10.17 -2.38
CA ARG A 91 1.08 -11.14 -1.41
C ARG A 91 1.15 -10.47 -0.05
N VAL A 92 0.02 -10.49 0.64
CA VAL A 92 -0.15 -9.88 1.95
C VAL A 92 -0.17 -10.98 3.01
N ASP A 93 0.77 -10.91 3.93
CA ASP A 93 0.82 -11.81 5.07
C ASP A 93 0.01 -11.23 6.21
N ASP A 94 -0.93 -12.00 6.69
CA ASP A 94 -1.74 -11.65 7.84
C ASP A 94 -1.19 -12.36 9.09
N PHE A 95 -0.60 -11.57 9.98
CA PHE A 95 0.10 -12.08 11.15
C PHE A 95 -0.84 -12.83 12.11
N ASN A 96 -2.11 -12.44 12.19
CA ASN A 96 -3.09 -13.06 13.07
C ASN A 96 -3.80 -14.27 12.44
N TRP A 97 -3.59 -14.52 11.15
CA TRP A 97 -4.21 -15.62 10.44
C TRP A 97 -3.26 -16.80 10.27
N LEU A 98 -3.35 -17.76 11.20
CA LEU A 98 -2.45 -18.92 11.27
C LEU A 98 -2.89 -20.09 10.37
N ALA A 99 -4.07 -20.02 9.75
CA ALA A 99 -4.56 -21.09 8.87
C ALA A 99 -3.79 -21.06 7.54
N SER A 100 -3.19 -22.20 7.18
CA SER A 100 -2.39 -22.35 5.96
C SER A 100 -3.20 -22.86 4.76
N ASP A 101 -4.41 -23.39 5.01
CA ASP A 101 -5.31 -23.98 4.03
C ASP A 101 -6.45 -23.02 3.61
N GLN A 102 -6.56 -21.86 4.26
CA GLN A 102 -7.62 -20.88 4.04
C GLN A 102 -7.02 -19.49 3.84
N ALA A 103 -7.60 -18.73 2.90
CA ALA A 103 -7.25 -17.32 2.74
C ALA A 103 -7.67 -16.53 3.98
N SER A 104 -6.87 -15.52 4.33
CA SER A 104 -7.24 -14.57 5.39
C SER A 104 -8.56 -13.88 5.02
N PRO A 105 -9.50 -13.74 5.97
CA PRO A 105 -10.73 -12.97 5.77
C PRO A 105 -10.50 -11.45 5.90
N HIS A 106 -9.35 -11.01 6.39
CA HIS A 106 -9.09 -9.62 6.75
C HIS A 106 -8.67 -8.76 5.56
N TRP A 107 -8.29 -9.39 4.44
CA TRP A 107 -7.95 -8.68 3.23
C TRP A 107 -8.43 -9.41 1.98
N SER A 108 -8.60 -8.66 0.88
CA SER A 108 -8.83 -9.23 -0.44
C SER A 108 -8.23 -8.34 -1.53
N VAL A 109 -8.16 -8.85 -2.76
CA VAL A 109 -7.86 -8.01 -3.93
C VAL A 109 -9.06 -7.09 -4.20
N LEU A 110 -8.77 -5.84 -4.57
CA LEU A 110 -9.77 -4.88 -5.03
C LEU A 110 -10.18 -5.21 -6.47
N ALA A 111 -11.47 -5.44 -6.71
CA ALA A 111 -11.98 -5.84 -8.03
C ALA A 111 -11.91 -4.72 -9.07
N GLU A 112 -12.21 -3.48 -8.65
CA GLU A 112 -12.25 -2.30 -9.51
C GLU A 112 -11.24 -1.26 -8.99
N PRO A 113 -9.95 -1.38 -9.38
CA PRO A 113 -8.94 -0.41 -9.00
C PRO A 113 -9.17 0.94 -9.68
N GLN A 114 -8.74 1.99 -8.98
CA GLN A 114 -8.80 3.39 -9.40
C GLN A 114 -7.39 3.87 -9.74
N ASP A 115 -7.26 4.69 -10.78
CA ASP A 115 -6.03 5.41 -11.09
C ASP A 115 -5.96 6.77 -10.37
N PHE A 116 -4.74 7.20 -10.06
CA PHE A 116 -4.48 8.48 -9.40
C PHE A 116 -3.46 9.29 -10.21
N SER A 117 -3.69 10.59 -10.35
CA SER A 117 -2.72 11.51 -10.96
C SER A 117 -2.53 12.76 -10.12
N ILE A 118 -1.32 13.30 -10.12
CA ILE A 118 -1.01 14.64 -9.61
C ILE A 118 -0.43 15.45 -10.77
N ASP A 119 -1.26 16.34 -11.32
CA ASP A 119 -0.83 17.27 -12.36
C ASP A 119 -0.34 18.57 -11.71
N GLY A 120 0.94 18.91 -11.90
CA GLY A 120 1.39 20.31 -11.78
C GLY A 120 1.99 20.80 -10.45
N LEU A 121 2.85 20.03 -9.78
CA LEU A 121 3.84 20.64 -8.87
C LEU A 121 5.06 21.09 -9.69
N LYS A 122 4.94 22.26 -10.31
CA LYS A 122 6.13 23.02 -10.74
C LYS A 122 6.79 23.53 -9.47
N ASN A 123 8.00 23.06 -9.18
CA ASN A 123 8.91 23.77 -8.26
C ASN A 123 9.21 25.18 -8.80
#